data_AF-A0A6L3X6X3-F1
#
_entry.id   AF-A0A6L3X6X3-F1
#
_cell.length_a   1.000
_cell.length_b   1.000
_cell.length_c   1.000
_cell.angle_alpha   90.00
_cell.angle_beta   90.00
_cell.angle_gamma   90.00
#
_symmetry.space_group_name_H-M   'P 1'
#
loop_
_entity.id
_entity.type
_entity.pdbx_description
1 polymer ?
#
loop_
_entity_poly.entity_id
_entity_poly.type
_entity_poly.pdbx_seq_one_letter_code
_entity_poly.pdbx_strand_id
1 'polypeptide(L)'
;GGGSVTLSMVKETYWSQSQNMTSLSVSYNNSWHGVSYSLSYSMNKNTHDSDEDGNEVTNDNQFSLSVSVPLDRWMHNTWATYNLNNTKDGTTQNIGLNGTALKEDNLNWNIQEGLSSTGSGNSTSINADYKATYGEVSSGVSQDKYQQTLNVGLQGGVVAHANGVTLSQPLGETIALVKAPGTHGTHITNQTGVETDFRGYTVVPFVTAYRHNTIALDT
;
A
#
# COMPACT_ATOMS: atom_id res chain seq x y z
N GLY A 1 22.39 11.22 -5.61
CA GLY A 1 22.20 11.74 -4.24
C GLY A 1 22.78 10.73 -3.27
N GLY A 2 23.26 11.18 -2.11
CA GLY A 2 23.64 10.26 -1.03
C GLY A 2 22.39 9.62 -0.44
N GLY A 3 22.47 8.33 -0.11
CA GLY A 3 21.36 7.62 0.52
C GLY A 3 21.10 8.06 1.96
N SER A 4 20.01 7.59 2.53
CA SER A 4 19.69 7.72 3.96
C SER A 4 19.99 6.41 4.69
N VAL A 5 20.59 6.53 5.87
CA VAL A 5 20.76 5.41 6.81
C VAL A 5 19.86 5.67 8.01
N THR A 6 19.07 4.67 8.37
CA THR A 6 18.21 4.69 9.55
C THR A 6 18.65 3.56 10.49
N LEU A 7 18.77 3.86 11.78
CA LEU A 7 19.09 2.88 12.82
C LEU A 7 18.11 3.06 13.98
N SER A 8 17.54 1.95 14.45
CA SER A 8 16.63 1.91 15.60
C SER A 8 16.99 0.72 16.49
N MET A 9 17.05 0.95 17.80
CA MET A 9 17.35 -0.09 18.78
C MET A 9 16.49 0.11 20.02
N VAL A 10 15.85 -0.98 20.47
CA VAL A 10 15.07 -1.03 21.70
C VAL A 10 15.56 -2.21 22.52
N LYS A 11 15.77 -1.98 23.82
CA LYS A 11 16.13 -3.02 24.79
C LYS A 11 15.25 -2.86 26.02
N GLU A 12 14.52 -3.92 26.36
CA GLU A 12 13.64 -3.94 27.52
C GLU A 12 14.14 -4.94 28.56
N THR A 13 14.01 -4.55 29.82
CA THR A 13 14.44 -5.35 30.98
C THR A 13 13.30 -5.36 31.99
N TYR A 14 12.90 -6.54 32.45
CA TYR A 14 11.79 -6.71 33.39
C TYR A 14 12.32 -7.12 34.77
N TRP A 15 11.79 -6.51 35.82
CA TRP A 15 12.22 -6.80 37.21
C TRP A 15 11.98 -8.25 37.65
N SER A 16 10.99 -8.92 37.04
CA SER A 16 10.60 -10.30 37.36
C SER A 16 11.13 -11.35 36.38
N GLN A 17 11.90 -10.96 35.36
CA GLN A 17 12.50 -11.88 34.37
C GLN A 17 13.99 -11.55 34.20
N SER A 18 14.86 -12.55 34.26
CA SER A 18 16.32 -12.35 34.08
C SER A 18 16.73 -12.13 32.62
N GLN A 19 15.78 -12.24 31.69
CA GLN A 19 16.02 -12.25 30.26
C GLN A 19 15.64 -10.88 29.66
N ASN A 20 16.49 -10.40 28.74
CA ASN A 20 16.33 -9.10 28.10
C ASN A 20 15.73 -9.28 26.71
N MET A 21 14.72 -8.49 26.38
CA MET A 21 14.19 -8.38 25.01
C MET A 21 15.00 -7.33 24.26
N THR A 22 15.39 -7.61 23.02
CA THR A 22 16.19 -6.67 22.21
C THR A 22 15.77 -6.70 20.76
N SER A 23 15.42 -5.53 20.23
CA SER A 23 15.06 -5.33 18.83
C SER A 23 16.00 -4.29 18.22
N LEU A 24 16.66 -4.65 17.13
CA LEU A 24 17.56 -3.78 16.36
C LEU A 24 17.10 -3.78 14.91
N SER A 25 17.01 -2.61 14.29
CA SER A 25 16.83 -2.47 12.85
C SER A 25 17.75 -1.42 12.27
N VAL A 26 18.35 -1.76 11.14
CA VAL A 26 19.22 -0.87 10.36
C VAL A 26 18.73 -0.92 8.92
N SER A 27 18.53 0.23 8.30
CA SER A 27 18.18 0.31 6.88
C SER A 27 18.98 1.39 6.16
N TYR A 28 19.33 1.11 4.92
CA TYR A 28 19.97 2.03 3.99
C TYR A 28 19.10 2.15 2.75
N ASN A 29 18.67 3.36 2.42
CA ASN A 29 17.82 3.63 1.28
C ASN A 29 18.53 4.62 0.37
N ASN A 30 18.52 4.39 -0.92
CA ASN A 30 19.05 5.35 -1.87
C ASN A 30 18.31 5.26 -3.20
N SER A 31 18.37 6.32 -3.99
CA SER A 31 17.83 6.37 -5.34
C SER A 31 18.86 6.94 -6.31
N TRP A 32 18.98 6.29 -7.46
CA TRP A 32 19.90 6.68 -8.51
C TRP A 32 19.22 6.59 -9.88
N HIS A 33 19.16 7.71 -10.60
CA HIS A 33 18.52 7.83 -11.92
C HIS A 33 17.08 7.26 -11.97
N GLY A 34 16.29 7.46 -10.91
CA GLY A 34 14.93 6.95 -10.81
C GLY A 34 14.83 5.54 -10.21
N VAL A 35 15.90 4.73 -10.25
CA VAL A 35 15.94 3.43 -9.58
C VAL A 35 16.11 3.63 -8.09
N SER A 36 15.20 3.10 -7.29
CA SER A 36 15.27 3.14 -5.83
C SER A 36 15.71 1.78 -5.30
N TYR A 37 16.59 1.76 -4.31
CA TYR A 37 17.03 0.54 -3.65
C TYR A 37 17.11 0.75 -2.15
N SER A 38 16.63 -0.24 -1.40
CA SER A 38 16.67 -0.26 0.05
C SER A 38 17.24 -1.58 0.55
N LEU A 39 18.18 -1.50 1.48
CA LEU A 39 18.73 -2.64 2.19
C LEU A 39 18.37 -2.50 3.65
N SER A 40 17.82 -3.53 4.28
CA SER A 40 17.53 -3.52 5.70
C SER A 40 17.95 -4.81 6.39
N TYR A 41 18.37 -4.68 7.63
CA TYR A 41 18.67 -5.77 8.53
C TYR A 41 17.90 -5.54 9.82
N SER A 42 17.14 -6.53 10.27
CA SER A 42 16.47 -6.54 11.55
C SER A 42 16.86 -7.77 12.35
N MET A 43 17.02 -7.59 13.65
CA MET A 43 17.25 -8.64 14.63
C MET A 43 16.25 -8.43 15.76
N ASN A 44 15.49 -9.47 16.07
CA ASN A 44 14.56 -9.48 17.18
C ASN A 44 14.86 -10.68 18.08
N LYS A 45 15.26 -10.39 19.31
CA LYS A 45 15.40 -11.38 20.37
C LYS A 45 14.20 -11.23 21.31
N ASN A 46 13.18 -12.05 21.07
CA ASN A 46 12.12 -12.28 22.03
C ASN A 46 12.56 -13.37 23.03
N THR A 47 12.06 -13.36 24.26
CA THR A 47 12.49 -14.32 25.31
C THR A 47 11.30 -15.10 25.90
N HIS A 48 10.19 -15.17 25.18
CA HIS A 48 8.95 -15.78 25.67
C HIS A 48 8.71 -17.23 25.20
N ASP A 49 9.57 -17.81 24.36
CA ASP A 49 9.38 -19.16 23.80
C ASP A 49 10.44 -20.13 24.34
N SER A 50 10.06 -20.91 25.36
CA SER A 50 10.88 -22.02 25.87
C SER A 50 10.37 -23.31 25.23
N ASP A 51 11.23 -24.03 24.52
CA ASP A 51 10.89 -25.38 24.02
C ASP A 51 10.76 -26.36 25.21
N GLU A 52 10.11 -27.52 25.01
CA GLU A 52 9.88 -28.56 26.05
C GLU A 52 11.17 -29.03 26.76
N ASP A 53 12.34 -28.80 26.13
CA ASP A 53 13.69 -29.16 26.61
C ASP A 53 14.45 -28.03 27.34
N GLY A 54 13.86 -26.84 27.55
CA GLY A 54 14.45 -25.78 28.38
C GLY A 54 15.58 -24.96 27.74
N ASN A 55 15.67 -24.91 26.41
CA ASN A 55 16.62 -24.06 25.68
C ASN A 55 16.04 -22.68 25.32
N GLU A 56 16.86 -21.63 25.42
CA GLU A 56 16.47 -20.22 25.30
C GLU A 56 16.29 -19.75 23.84
N VAL A 57 15.04 -19.47 23.49
CA VAL A 57 14.41 -18.56 22.50
C VAL A 57 15.22 -18.12 21.27
N THR A 58 14.65 -18.47 20.11
CA THR A 58 15.11 -18.18 18.75
C THR A 58 15.37 -16.69 18.52
N ASN A 59 16.62 -16.36 18.16
CA ASN A 59 16.96 -15.02 17.69
C ASN A 59 16.50 -14.87 16.23
N ASP A 60 15.51 -14.05 15.94
CA ASP A 60 15.00 -13.88 14.58
C ASP A 60 15.78 -12.78 13.88
N ASN A 61 16.60 -13.18 12.92
CA ASN A 61 17.35 -12.27 12.07
C ASN A 61 16.73 -12.27 10.68
N GLN A 62 16.48 -11.09 10.15
CA GLN A 62 15.98 -10.90 8.80
C GLN A 62 16.84 -9.89 8.06
N PHE A 63 17.26 -10.27 6.86
CA PHE A 63 17.88 -9.40 5.88
C PHE A 63 16.91 -9.18 4.73
N SER A 64 16.70 -7.94 4.33
CA SER A 64 15.80 -7.59 3.24
C SER A 64 16.48 -6.65 2.25
N LEU A 65 16.26 -6.91 0.97
CA LEU A 65 16.65 -6.05 -0.14
C LEU A 65 15.40 -5.74 -0.95
N SER A 66 15.15 -4.47 -1.25
CA SER A 66 14.12 -4.04 -2.19
C SER A 66 14.75 -3.18 -3.27
N VAL A 67 14.38 -3.41 -4.52
CA VAL A 67 14.77 -2.63 -5.68
C VAL A 67 13.52 -2.29 -6.45
N SER A 68 13.32 -1.01 -6.74
CA SER A 68 12.22 -0.50 -7.57
C SER A 68 12.79 0.23 -8.77
N VAL A 69 12.39 -0.21 -9.97
CA VAL A 69 12.85 0.34 -11.24
C VAL A 69 11.65 0.95 -11.96
N PRO A 70 11.62 2.28 -12.17
CA PRO A 70 10.59 2.91 -12.97
C PRO A 70 10.69 2.42 -14.42
N LEU A 71 9.56 2.00 -14.98
CA LEU A 71 9.41 1.54 -16.35
C LEU A 71 8.70 2.57 -17.22
N ASP A 72 8.60 3.83 -16.76
CA ASP A 72 7.88 4.94 -17.42
C ASP A 72 8.25 5.14 -18.90
N ARG A 73 9.47 4.75 -19.30
CA ARG A 73 9.93 4.82 -20.69
C ARG A 73 9.28 3.78 -21.61
N TRP A 74 8.74 2.70 -21.04
CA TRP A 74 8.13 1.59 -21.77
C TRP A 74 6.62 1.52 -21.56
N MET A 75 6.16 1.80 -20.35
CA MET A 75 4.74 1.83 -19.98
C MET A 75 4.48 3.00 -19.04
N HIS A 76 3.42 3.76 -19.32
CA HIS A 76 3.04 4.93 -18.53
C HIS A 76 2.78 4.54 -17.07
N ASN A 77 3.45 5.24 -16.14
CA ASN A 77 3.26 5.13 -14.70
C ASN A 77 3.36 3.68 -14.16
N THR A 78 4.28 2.91 -14.72
CA THR A 78 4.55 1.51 -14.34
C THR A 78 5.95 1.39 -13.75
N TRP A 79 6.13 0.56 -12.73
CA TRP A 79 7.43 0.23 -12.16
C TRP A 79 7.55 -1.27 -11.83
N ALA A 80 8.77 -1.79 -11.97
CA ALA A 80 9.11 -3.12 -11.53
C ALA A 80 9.64 -3.09 -10.10
N THR A 81 9.33 -4.13 -9.33
CA THR A 81 9.83 -4.31 -7.97
C THR A 81 10.48 -5.67 -7.84
N TYR A 82 11.65 -5.72 -7.23
CA TYR A 82 12.32 -6.94 -6.81
C TYR A 82 12.56 -6.85 -5.30
N ASN A 83 12.00 -7.78 -4.55
CA ASN A 83 12.20 -7.90 -3.11
C ASN A 83 12.86 -9.24 -2.81
N LEU A 84 13.82 -9.24 -1.89
CA LEU A 84 14.43 -10.44 -1.34
C LEU A 84 14.38 -10.32 0.17
N ASN A 85 13.87 -11.35 0.84
CA ASN A 85 13.91 -11.46 2.29
C ASN A 85 14.60 -12.78 2.63
N ASN A 86 15.61 -12.71 3.48
CA ASN A 86 16.33 -13.86 4.00
C ASN A 86 16.18 -13.87 5.51
N THR A 87 15.60 -14.94 6.03
CA THR A 87 15.51 -15.23 7.46
C THR A 87 16.32 -16.48 7.76
N LYS A 88 16.43 -16.84 9.04
CA LYS A 88 17.09 -18.09 9.45
C LYS A 88 16.45 -19.34 8.84
N ASP A 89 15.14 -19.30 8.63
CA ASP A 89 14.37 -20.44 8.16
C ASP A 89 14.33 -20.54 6.63
N GLY A 90 14.63 -19.46 5.90
CA GLY A 90 14.49 -19.46 4.46
C GLY A 90 14.77 -18.16 3.74
N THR A 91 14.75 -18.22 2.41
CA THR A 91 14.78 -17.05 1.54
C THR A 91 13.51 -16.97 0.73
N THR A 92 12.87 -15.81 0.72
CA THR A 92 11.76 -15.48 -0.18
C THR A 92 12.19 -14.37 -1.14
N GLN A 93 11.79 -14.49 -2.39
CA GLN A 93 12.04 -13.49 -3.42
C GLN A 93 10.73 -13.14 -4.08
N ASN A 94 10.42 -11.86 -4.28
CA ASN A 94 9.21 -11.41 -4.93
C ASN A 94 9.57 -10.50 -6.09
N ILE A 95 9.07 -10.83 -7.28
CA ILE A 95 9.20 -10.04 -8.49
C ILE A 95 7.82 -9.51 -8.83
N GLY A 96 7.70 -8.21 -9.04
CA GLY A 96 6.43 -7.56 -9.28
C GLY A 96 6.47 -6.50 -10.35
N LEU A 97 5.33 -6.27 -10.98
CA LEU A 97 5.02 -5.13 -11.81
C LEU A 97 3.82 -4.41 -11.19
N ASN A 98 3.94 -3.10 -11.03
CA ASN A 98 2.91 -2.26 -10.45
C ASN A 98 2.71 -1.06 -11.36
N GLY A 99 1.51 -0.50 -11.41
CA GLY A 99 1.29 0.75 -12.11
C GLY A 99 -0.10 1.31 -11.91
N THR A 100 -0.36 2.39 -12.63
CA THR A 100 -1.72 2.92 -12.82
C THR A 100 -2.14 2.81 -14.28
N ALA A 101 -3.45 2.83 -14.51
CA ALA A 101 -4.05 2.80 -15.83
C ALA A 101 -5.39 3.55 -15.82
N LEU A 102 -6.04 3.57 -16.99
CA LEU A 102 -7.27 4.31 -17.29
C LEU A 102 -7.08 5.83 -17.25
N LYS A 103 -8.17 6.58 -17.45
CA LYS A 103 -8.15 8.04 -17.40
C LYS A 103 -7.79 8.48 -15.98
N GLU A 104 -6.91 9.46 -15.87
CA GLU A 104 -6.53 10.08 -14.58
C GLU A 104 -5.86 9.14 -13.58
N ASP A 105 -5.30 8.01 -14.05
CA ASP A 105 -4.62 7.04 -13.21
C ASP A 105 -5.51 6.44 -12.11
N ASN A 106 -6.82 6.33 -12.39
CA ASN A 106 -7.82 5.90 -11.42
C ASN A 106 -7.93 4.37 -11.25
N LEU A 107 -7.18 3.59 -12.02
CA LEU A 107 -6.99 2.15 -11.78
C LEU A 107 -5.56 1.90 -11.31
N ASN A 108 -5.40 1.51 -10.05
CA ASN A 108 -4.16 0.93 -9.53
C ASN A 108 -4.15 -0.56 -9.82
N TRP A 109 -3.03 -1.11 -10.27
CA TRP A 109 -2.88 -2.53 -10.52
C TRP A 109 -1.49 -3.02 -10.12
N ASN A 110 -1.41 -4.27 -9.70
CA ASN A 110 -0.14 -4.95 -9.48
C ASN A 110 -0.24 -6.44 -9.80
N ILE A 111 0.87 -7.00 -10.24
CA ILE A 111 1.08 -8.42 -10.47
C ILE A 111 2.39 -8.78 -9.82
N GLN A 112 2.41 -9.82 -9.00
CA GLN A 112 3.60 -10.26 -8.27
C GLN A 112 3.72 -11.78 -8.28
N GLU A 113 4.94 -12.25 -8.49
CA GLU A 113 5.36 -13.65 -8.37
C GLU A 113 6.37 -13.76 -7.22
N GLY A 114 6.05 -14.57 -6.22
CA GLY A 114 6.88 -14.91 -5.08
C GLY A 114 7.47 -16.31 -5.21
N LEU A 115 8.77 -16.44 -4.99
CA LEU A 115 9.54 -17.67 -4.94
C LEU A 115 10.01 -17.88 -3.49
N SER A 116 9.60 -18.97 -2.86
CA SER A 116 10.10 -19.34 -1.54
C SER A 116 11.07 -20.52 -1.63
N SER A 117 12.22 -20.40 -0.97
CA SER A 117 13.17 -21.49 -0.78
C SER A 117 12.71 -22.49 0.30
N THR A 118 11.73 -22.13 1.12
CA THR A 118 11.08 -23.02 2.07
C THR A 118 9.85 -23.66 1.43
N GLY A 119 9.40 -24.81 1.94
CA GLY A 119 8.42 -25.70 1.30
C GLY A 119 7.06 -25.10 0.88
N SER A 120 6.81 -23.81 1.19
CA SER A 120 5.71 -22.94 0.76
C SER A 120 5.55 -22.85 -0.76
N GLY A 121 6.61 -23.09 -1.53
CA GLY A 121 6.55 -23.08 -3.00
C GLY A 121 6.40 -21.68 -3.61
N ASN A 122 5.98 -21.64 -4.88
CA ASN A 122 5.76 -20.39 -5.60
C ASN A 122 4.38 -19.83 -5.26
N SER A 123 4.27 -18.50 -5.32
CA SER A 123 3.02 -17.77 -5.11
C SER A 123 2.85 -16.73 -6.21
N THR A 124 1.64 -16.57 -6.72
CA THR A 124 1.28 -15.55 -7.69
C THR A 124 0.16 -14.71 -7.09
N SER A 125 0.23 -13.39 -7.22
CA SER A 125 -0.84 -12.49 -6.83
C SER A 125 -1.08 -11.41 -7.86
N ILE A 126 -2.34 -11.04 -8.03
CA ILE A 126 -2.79 -9.97 -8.90
C ILE A 126 -3.80 -9.17 -8.08
N ASN A 127 -3.58 -7.86 -7.93
CA ASN A 127 -4.59 -6.98 -7.33
C ASN A 127 -4.84 -5.78 -8.24
N ALA A 128 -6.09 -5.30 -8.20
CA ALA A 128 -6.56 -4.15 -8.94
C ALA A 128 -7.53 -3.35 -8.06
N ASP A 129 -7.33 -2.04 -8.00
CA ASP A 129 -8.13 -1.11 -7.22
C ASP A 129 -8.57 0.03 -8.14
N TYR A 130 -9.88 0.17 -8.32
CA TYR A 130 -10.48 1.13 -9.23
C TYR A 130 -11.25 2.20 -8.47
N LYS A 131 -10.81 3.45 -8.60
CA LYS A 131 -11.46 4.64 -8.03
C LYS A 131 -12.47 5.21 -9.02
N ALA A 132 -13.72 4.83 -8.85
CA ALA A 132 -14.83 5.34 -9.66
C ALA A 132 -15.43 6.62 -9.05
N THR A 133 -16.25 7.30 -9.86
CA THR A 133 -17.02 8.49 -9.48
C THR A 133 -17.90 8.26 -8.25
N TYR A 134 -18.49 7.07 -8.13
CA TYR A 134 -19.51 6.76 -7.13
C TYR A 134 -19.02 5.81 -6.03
N GLY A 135 -17.73 5.49 -5.99
CA GLY A 135 -17.17 4.52 -5.06
C GLY A 135 -15.85 3.94 -5.54
N GLU A 136 -15.28 3.05 -4.75
CA GLU A 136 -14.05 2.35 -5.05
C GLU A 136 -14.29 0.84 -5.02
N VAL A 137 -13.71 0.14 -5.98
CA VAL A 137 -13.82 -1.30 -6.12
C VAL A 137 -12.42 -1.89 -6.08
N SER A 138 -12.18 -2.80 -5.14
CA SER A 138 -10.92 -3.54 -5.02
C SER A 138 -11.15 -5.01 -5.34
N SER A 139 -10.21 -5.61 -6.04
CA SER A 139 -10.24 -7.03 -6.38
C SER A 139 -8.83 -7.60 -6.37
N GLY A 140 -8.66 -8.76 -5.78
CA GLY A 140 -7.36 -9.40 -5.64
C GLY A 140 -7.49 -10.90 -5.67
N VAL A 141 -6.62 -11.57 -6.43
CA VAL A 141 -6.46 -13.01 -6.38
C VAL A 141 -5.02 -13.32 -6.01
N SER A 142 -4.84 -14.22 -5.07
CA SER A 142 -3.54 -14.78 -4.75
C SER A 142 -3.62 -16.29 -4.66
N GLN A 143 -2.60 -16.95 -5.17
CA GLN A 143 -2.50 -18.39 -5.22
C GLN A 143 -1.09 -18.77 -4.79
N ASP A 144 -0.98 -19.70 -3.87
CA ASP A 144 0.26 -20.38 -3.53
C ASP A 144 0.10 -21.89 -3.74
N LYS A 145 1.09 -22.67 -3.29
CA LYS A 145 1.12 -24.13 -3.43
C LYS A 145 -0.05 -24.84 -2.75
N TYR A 146 -0.64 -24.26 -1.71
CA TYR A 146 -1.62 -24.92 -0.83
C TYR A 146 -2.98 -24.25 -0.84
N GLN A 147 -3.05 -22.96 -1.15
CA GLN A 147 -4.26 -22.15 -1.03
C GLN A 147 -4.42 -21.19 -2.20
N GLN A 148 -5.67 -20.93 -2.53
CA GLN A 148 -6.08 -19.84 -3.40
C GLN A 148 -7.10 -18.96 -2.67
N THR A 149 -6.87 -17.66 -2.69
CA THR A 149 -7.76 -16.66 -2.09
C THR A 149 -8.20 -15.65 -3.13
N LEU A 150 -9.49 -15.37 -3.13
CA LEU A 150 -10.11 -14.31 -3.92
C LEU A 150 -10.70 -13.29 -2.96
N ASN A 151 -10.33 -12.03 -3.14
CA ASN A 151 -10.78 -10.89 -2.36
C ASN A 151 -11.48 -9.93 -3.31
N VAL A 152 -12.69 -9.48 -2.95
CA VAL A 152 -13.43 -8.44 -3.66
C VAL A 152 -14.02 -7.50 -2.62
N GLY A 153 -13.76 -6.21 -2.77
CA GLY A 153 -14.24 -5.15 -1.89
C GLY A 153 -14.93 -4.06 -2.68
N LEU A 154 -15.95 -3.46 -2.07
CA LEU A 154 -16.59 -2.25 -2.57
C LEU A 154 -16.78 -1.30 -1.39
N GLN A 155 -16.34 -0.06 -1.57
CA GLN A 155 -16.48 0.98 -0.56
C GLN A 155 -16.90 2.30 -1.20
N GLY A 156 -17.64 3.13 -0.47
CA GLY A 156 -18.18 4.37 -1.00
C GLY A 156 -18.89 5.19 0.06
N GLY A 157 -19.30 6.39 -0.33
CA GLY A 157 -20.02 7.35 0.48
C GLY A 157 -21.41 7.64 -0.07
N VAL A 158 -22.33 7.98 0.83
CA VAL A 158 -23.69 8.45 0.48
C VAL A 158 -23.98 9.71 1.26
N VAL A 159 -24.28 10.80 0.56
CA VAL A 159 -24.63 12.08 1.16
C VAL A 159 -26.08 12.42 0.82
N ALA A 160 -26.94 12.47 1.84
CA ALA A 160 -28.28 13.01 1.72
C ALA A 160 -28.27 14.51 2.00
N HIS A 161 -28.75 15.32 1.07
CA HIS A 161 -28.83 16.78 1.18
C HIS A 161 -30.15 17.31 0.60
N ALA A 162 -30.42 18.61 0.76
CA ALA A 162 -31.68 19.24 0.35
C ALA A 162 -32.03 19.08 -1.16
N ASN A 163 -31.07 18.70 -2.00
CA ASN A 163 -31.28 18.48 -3.44
C ASN A 163 -31.28 16.98 -3.83
N GLY A 164 -31.31 16.06 -2.86
CA GLY A 164 -31.37 14.62 -3.08
C GLY A 164 -30.23 13.85 -2.43
N VAL A 165 -29.96 12.66 -2.95
CA VAL A 165 -28.87 11.78 -2.49
C VAL A 165 -27.74 11.77 -3.52
N THR A 166 -26.50 11.99 -3.11
CA THR A 166 -25.31 11.93 -3.99
C THR A 166 -24.37 10.84 -3.49
N LEU A 167 -23.97 9.95 -4.40
CA LEU A 167 -22.98 8.91 -4.14
C LEU A 167 -21.57 9.46 -4.36
N SER A 168 -20.59 8.87 -3.68
CA SER A 168 -19.21 9.31 -3.75
C SER A 168 -18.23 8.19 -3.44
N GLN A 169 -16.95 8.46 -3.65
CA GLN A 169 -15.88 7.72 -2.98
C GLN A 169 -16.03 7.80 -1.44
N PRO A 170 -15.35 6.92 -0.67
CA PRO A 170 -15.42 6.91 0.79
C PRO A 170 -15.21 8.30 1.40
N LEU A 171 -16.07 8.67 2.36
CA LEU A 171 -16.08 10.00 2.95
C LEU A 171 -14.97 10.14 3.99
N GLY A 172 -14.22 11.24 3.94
CA GLY A 172 -13.34 11.68 5.03
C GLY A 172 -14.11 12.43 6.12
N GLU A 173 -13.38 13.00 7.08
CA GLU A 173 -13.95 13.75 8.20
C GLU A 173 -14.66 15.05 7.75
N THR A 174 -14.03 15.77 6.82
CA THR A 174 -14.58 17.01 6.25
C THR A 174 -14.76 16.81 4.76
N ILE A 175 -15.99 17.00 4.29
CA ILE A 175 -16.40 16.80 2.90
C ILE A 175 -16.94 18.09 2.31
N ALA A 176 -16.84 18.25 0.99
CA ALA A 176 -17.47 19.34 0.27
C ALA A 176 -18.46 18.81 -0.77
N LEU A 177 -19.70 19.27 -0.70
CA LEU A 177 -20.71 19.00 -1.74
C LEU A 177 -20.59 20.05 -2.84
N VAL A 178 -20.27 19.60 -4.04
CA VAL A 178 -20.25 20.43 -5.24
C VAL A 178 -21.62 20.34 -5.92
N LYS A 179 -22.21 21.50 -6.22
CA LYS A 179 -23.44 21.64 -7.00
C LYS A 179 -23.13 22.49 -8.22
N ALA A 180 -23.02 21.84 -9.37
CA ALA A 180 -22.81 22.47 -10.68
C ALA A 180 -23.89 21.95 -11.67
N PRO A 181 -25.14 22.43 -11.57
CA PRO A 181 -26.21 21.97 -12.43
C PRO A 181 -25.89 22.25 -13.89
N GLY A 182 -26.05 21.25 -14.76
CA GLY A 182 -25.79 21.35 -16.20
C GLY A 182 -24.39 20.87 -16.63
N THR A 183 -23.51 20.51 -15.69
CA THR A 183 -22.21 19.88 -16.00
C THR A 183 -22.22 18.41 -15.56
N HIS A 184 -22.03 17.48 -16.49
CA HIS A 184 -22.07 16.03 -16.24
C HIS A 184 -20.75 15.37 -16.63
N GLY A 185 -20.25 14.44 -15.81
CA GLY A 185 -18.97 13.77 -16.08
C GLY A 185 -17.79 14.74 -16.09
N THR A 186 -17.91 15.86 -15.38
CA THR A 186 -16.85 16.87 -15.30
C THR A 186 -15.96 16.55 -14.11
N HIS A 187 -14.67 16.41 -14.36
CA HIS A 187 -13.69 16.06 -13.34
C HIS A 187 -13.47 17.21 -12.35
N ILE A 188 -13.16 16.88 -11.11
CA ILE A 188 -12.70 17.84 -10.10
C ILE A 188 -11.18 17.84 -10.07
N THR A 189 -10.56 18.98 -10.35
CA THR A 189 -9.10 19.11 -10.38
C THR A 189 -8.44 18.59 -9.09
N ASN A 190 -7.37 17.80 -9.24
CA ASN A 190 -6.63 17.14 -8.16
C ASN A 190 -7.44 16.10 -7.36
N GLN A 191 -8.50 15.52 -7.94
CA GLN A 191 -9.31 14.48 -7.28
C GLN A 191 -9.52 13.27 -8.20
N THR A 192 -8.55 12.36 -8.22
CA THR A 192 -8.58 11.15 -9.07
C THR A 192 -9.92 10.41 -9.02
N GLY A 193 -10.56 10.25 -10.19
CA GLY A 193 -11.82 9.52 -10.33
C GLY A 193 -13.04 10.22 -9.71
N VAL A 194 -12.95 11.49 -9.31
CA VAL A 194 -14.10 12.27 -8.80
C VAL A 194 -14.67 13.13 -9.94
N GLU A 195 -15.88 12.79 -10.37
CA GLU A 195 -16.60 13.49 -11.43
C GLU A 195 -17.99 13.93 -10.96
N THR A 196 -18.60 14.89 -11.67
CA THR A 196 -20.02 15.25 -11.47
C THR A 196 -20.98 14.17 -11.96
N ASP A 197 -22.01 13.90 -11.16
CA ASP A 197 -23.05 12.94 -11.51
C ASP A 197 -23.95 13.45 -12.65
N PHE A 198 -24.91 12.61 -13.05
CA PHE A 198 -25.92 12.93 -14.08
C PHE A 198 -26.86 14.10 -13.73
N ARG A 199 -26.76 14.67 -12.53
CA ARG A 199 -27.49 15.88 -12.08
C ARG A 199 -26.56 17.08 -11.87
N GLY A 200 -25.24 16.89 -12.00
CA GLY A 200 -24.22 17.91 -11.75
C GLY A 200 -23.80 18.03 -10.28
N TYR A 201 -23.94 16.96 -9.50
CA TYR A 201 -23.51 16.89 -8.11
C TYR A 201 -22.33 15.96 -7.94
N THR A 202 -21.39 16.33 -7.08
CA THR A 202 -20.33 15.42 -6.63
C THR A 202 -19.91 15.78 -5.21
N VAL A 203 -19.25 14.85 -4.54
CA VAL A 203 -18.73 15.06 -3.20
C VAL A 203 -17.23 14.90 -3.24
N VAL A 204 -16.52 15.94 -2.81
CA VAL A 204 -15.08 15.89 -2.60
C VAL A 204 -14.84 15.27 -1.21
N PRO A 205 -14.25 14.06 -1.13
CA PRO A 205 -14.16 13.30 0.12
C PRO A 205 -13.14 13.87 1.11
N PHE A 206 -12.16 14.65 0.63
CA PHE A 206 -11.08 15.19 1.45
C PHE A 206 -10.93 16.70 1.23
N VAL A 207 -11.41 17.49 2.17
CA VAL A 207 -11.07 18.92 2.27
C VAL A 207 -10.44 19.22 3.64
N THR A 208 -9.54 20.20 3.70
CA THR A 208 -8.91 20.55 4.97
C THR A 208 -9.80 21.51 5.76
N ALA A 209 -10.20 21.11 6.96
CA ALA A 209 -10.95 21.99 7.86
C ALA A 209 -10.14 23.28 8.17
N TYR A 210 -10.85 24.40 8.32
CA TYR A 210 -10.26 25.70 8.70
C TYR A 210 -9.18 26.25 7.74
N ARG A 211 -9.12 25.76 6.50
CA ARG A 211 -8.24 26.30 5.44
C ARG A 211 -9.05 26.61 4.18
N HIS A 212 -8.50 27.49 3.34
CA HIS A 212 -9.05 27.71 2.01
C HIS A 212 -8.79 26.47 1.14
N ASN A 213 -9.87 25.86 0.63
CA ASN A 213 -9.79 24.71 -0.27
C ASN A 213 -10.22 25.17 -1.67
N THR A 214 -9.33 25.06 -2.64
CA THR A 214 -9.66 25.37 -4.04
C THR A 214 -10.30 24.15 -4.68
N ILE A 215 -11.57 24.27 -5.06
CA ILE A 215 -12.31 23.25 -5.81
C ILE A 215 -12.54 23.80 -7.21
N ALA A 216 -11.87 23.20 -8.20
CA ALA A 216 -11.99 23.59 -9.60
C ALA A 216 -12.57 22.42 -10.40
N LEU A 217 -13.41 22.75 -11.37
CA LEU A 217 -13.89 21.82 -12.39
C LEU A 217 -12.90 21.88 -13.55
N ASP A 218 -12.46 20.71 -14.03
CA ASP A 218 -11.65 20.63 -15.24
C ASP A 218 -12.58 20.81 -16.46
N THR A 219 -12.37 21.89 -17.21
CA THR A 219 -13.25 22.34 -18.32
C THR A 219 -12.67 22.05 -19.68
#